data_AF-A0A821SKN8-F1
#
_entry.id   AF-A0A821SKN8-F1
#
_cell.length_a   1.000
_cell.length_b   1.000
_cell.length_c   1.000
_cell.angle_alpha   90.00
_cell.angle_beta   90.00
_cell.angle_gamma   90.00
#
_symmetry.space_group_name_H-M   'P 1'
#
loop_
_entity.id
_entity.type
_entity.pdbx_description
1 polymer ?
#
loop_
_entity_poly.entity_id
_entity_poly.type
_entity_poly.pdbx_seq_one_letter_code
_entity_poly.pdbx_strand_id
1 'polypeptide(L)'
;MKDSFVDISNSYSIKAIYHQNCRQRLKELLQKLKAVDDIHSIDNLAHAHIAQCSAENIMLWCQFIETFGLHEITATVLAKDYHFKRVKRLSECFFLRETSRINLLINESDIYNELHDIVRNSLYYSRLPHLPIECIELDGIPDTLPILIEEIYSPTEQQSTTSILSLNIFLLRF
;
A
#
# COMPACT_ATOMS: atom_id res chain seq x y z
N MET A 1 16.72 -21.55 -4.33
CA MET A 1 17.35 -20.41 -5.02
C MET A 1 18.05 -19.61 -3.94
N LYS A 2 19.38 -19.44 -4.02
CA LYS A 2 20.13 -18.74 -2.97
C LYS A 2 19.74 -17.26 -3.00
N ASP A 3 19.14 -16.77 -1.93
CA ASP A 3 18.99 -15.34 -1.69
C ASP A 3 20.38 -14.73 -1.59
N SER A 4 20.85 -14.19 -2.70
CA SER A 4 21.94 -13.24 -2.71
C SER A 4 21.43 -11.98 -2.03
N PHE A 5 21.51 -11.94 -0.71
CA PHE A 5 21.43 -10.71 0.05
C PHE A 5 22.63 -9.87 -0.40
N VAL A 6 22.42 -9.06 -1.43
CA VAL A 6 23.38 -8.04 -1.85
C VAL A 6 23.54 -7.16 -0.62
N ASP A 7 24.74 -7.11 -0.09
CA ASP A 7 25.09 -6.21 1.01
C ASP A 7 25.11 -4.78 0.42
N ILE A 8 23.92 -4.16 0.35
CA ILE A 8 23.66 -2.84 -0.24
C ILE A 8 24.24 -1.71 0.66
N SER A 9 24.82 -2.06 1.80
CA SER A 9 25.32 -1.13 2.82
C SER A 9 26.42 -0.18 2.32
N ASN A 10 27.15 -0.53 1.26
CA ASN A 10 28.36 0.21 0.86
C ASN A 10 28.21 1.10 -0.40
N SER A 11 27.09 1.08 -1.12
CA SER A 11 26.97 1.78 -2.41
C SER A 11 26.07 3.02 -2.41
N TYR A 12 25.34 3.30 -1.33
CA TYR A 12 24.38 4.39 -1.29
C TYR A 12 24.44 5.11 0.06
N SER A 13 25.38 6.05 0.18
CA SER A 13 25.31 7.06 1.24
C SER A 13 24.04 7.87 1.04
N ILE A 14 23.00 7.57 1.82
CA ILE A 14 21.93 8.53 2.11
C ILE A 14 22.66 9.82 2.50
N LYS A 15 22.51 10.89 1.70
CA LYS A 15 23.11 12.19 2.06
C LYS A 15 22.73 12.47 3.50
N ALA A 16 23.73 12.63 4.36
CA ALA A 16 23.50 12.87 5.78
C ALA A 16 22.50 14.02 5.90
N ILE A 17 21.33 13.73 6.47
CA ILE A 17 20.34 14.76 6.73
C ILE A 17 21.02 15.77 7.65
N TYR A 18 20.96 17.06 7.31
CA TYR A 18 21.55 18.07 8.15
C TYR A 18 20.80 18.03 9.48
N HIS A 19 21.42 17.49 10.52
CA HIS A 19 20.76 17.33 11.80
C HIS A 19 20.71 18.70 12.49
N GLN A 20 19.60 19.41 12.29
CA GLN A 20 19.31 20.62 13.03
C GLN A 20 18.52 20.27 14.29
N ASN A 21 19.10 20.57 15.46
CA ASN A 21 18.37 20.44 16.72
C ASN A 21 17.38 21.60 16.87
N CYS A 22 16.19 21.46 16.28
CA CYS A 22 15.16 22.50 16.25
C CYS A 22 14.78 22.99 17.65
N ARG A 23 14.79 22.08 18.65
CA ARG A 23 14.47 22.42 20.04
C ARG A 23 15.53 23.33 20.66
N GLN A 24 16.80 23.03 20.45
CA GLN A 24 17.89 23.88 20.91
C GLN A 24 17.89 25.22 20.18
N ARG A 25 17.69 25.20 18.86
CA ARG A 25 17.60 26.40 18.02
C ARG A 25 16.51 27.35 18.50
N LEU A 26 15.30 26.84 18.75
CA LEU A 26 14.19 27.64 19.27
C LEU A 26 14.50 28.24 20.64
N LYS A 27 15.17 27.48 21.53
CA LYS A 27 15.59 28.00 22.85
C LYS A 27 16.56 29.17 22.70
N GLU A 28 17.53 29.09 21.79
CA GLU A 28 18.49 30.17 21.54
C GLU A 28 17.80 31.44 21.01
N LEU A 29 16.89 31.31 20.05
CA LEU A 29 16.13 32.44 19.50
C LEU A 29 15.24 33.10 20.56
N LEU A 30 14.64 32.29 21.44
CA LEU A 30 13.81 32.77 22.55
C LEU A 30 14.64 33.46 23.64
N GLN A 31 15.84 32.95 23.93
CA GLN A 31 16.78 33.62 24.83
C GLN A 31 17.22 34.98 24.28
N LYS A 32 17.51 35.08 22.98
CA LYS A 32 17.85 36.34 22.33
C LYS A 32 16.70 37.35 22.39
N LEU A 33 15.47 36.89 22.20
CA LEU A 33 14.28 37.76 22.30
C LEU A 33 14.08 38.29 23.73
N LYS A 34 14.32 37.45 24.74
CA LYS A 34 14.22 37.83 26.17
C LYS A 34 15.28 38.81 26.65
N ALA A 35 16.37 38.98 25.91
CA ALA A 35 17.47 39.88 26.25
C ALA A 35 17.27 41.31 25.71
N VAL A 36 16.12 41.58 25.08
CA VAL A 36 15.80 42.87 24.47
C VAL A 36 14.74 43.57 25.32
N ASP A 37 15.00 44.83 25.69
CA ASP A 37 14.12 45.62 26.57
C ASP A 37 13.22 46.61 25.81
N ASP A 38 13.52 46.91 24.54
CA ASP A 38 12.74 47.84 23.72
C ASP A 38 11.62 47.14 22.94
N ILE A 39 10.37 47.55 23.16
CA ILE A 39 9.16 46.92 22.62
C ILE A 39 9.15 46.90 21.09
N HIS A 40 9.55 47.98 20.43
CA HIS A 40 9.56 48.04 18.96
C HIS A 40 10.64 47.14 18.34
N SER A 41 11.78 47.00 19.01
CA SER A 41 12.81 46.06 18.59
C SER A 41 12.44 44.59 18.85
N ILE A 42 11.66 44.29 19.89
CA ILE A 42 11.13 42.94 20.17
C ILE A 42 10.22 42.47 19.04
N ASP A 43 9.28 43.30 18.58
CA ASP A 43 8.35 42.94 17.51
C ASP A 43 9.10 42.59 16.22
N ASN A 44 10.02 43.45 15.79
CA ASN A 44 10.83 43.22 14.59
C ASN A 44 11.68 41.95 14.71
N LEU A 45 12.29 41.72 15.88
CA LEU A 45 13.13 40.55 16.13
C LEU A 45 12.30 39.25 16.19
N ALA A 46 11.10 39.29 16.77
CA ALA A 46 10.19 38.16 16.80
C ALA A 46 9.76 37.74 15.38
N HIS A 47 9.36 38.70 14.55
CA HIS A 47 9.01 38.44 13.16
C HIS A 47 10.20 37.85 12.37
N ALA A 48 11.41 38.40 12.57
CA ALA A 48 12.63 37.88 11.95
C ALA A 48 12.95 36.44 12.40
N HIS A 49 12.83 36.13 13.68
CA HIS A 49 13.04 34.78 14.20
C HIS A 49 12.00 33.77 13.70
N ILE A 50 10.73 34.17 13.59
CA ILE A 50 9.67 33.32 13.03
C ILE A 50 9.95 33.04 11.55
N ALA A 51 10.30 34.07 10.77
CA ALA A 51 10.66 33.92 9.36
C ALA A 51 11.89 33.02 9.17
N GLN A 52 12.86 33.11 10.09
CA GLN A 52 14.01 32.21 10.09
C GLN A 52 13.61 30.76 10.39
N CYS A 53 12.81 30.52 11.43
CA CYS A 53 12.34 29.16 11.74
C CYS A 53 11.51 28.55 10.62
N SER A 54 10.68 29.35 9.94
CA SER A 54 9.89 28.85 8.81
C SER A 54 10.78 28.47 7.63
N ALA A 55 11.78 29.28 7.30
CA ALA A 55 12.76 28.95 6.27
C ALA A 55 13.57 27.68 6.61
N GLU A 56 14.03 27.55 7.86
CA GLU A 56 14.74 26.37 8.35
C GLU A 56 13.85 25.10 8.27
N ASN A 57 12.56 25.20 8.63
CA ASN A 57 11.60 24.10 8.49
C ASN A 57 11.34 23.71 7.04
N ILE A 58 11.19 24.68 6.14
CA ILE A 58 11.03 24.42 4.71
C ILE A 58 12.25 23.67 4.17
N MET A 59 13.47 24.10 4.55
CA MET A 59 14.70 23.44 4.13
C MET A 59 14.79 21.99 4.62
N LEU A 60 14.45 21.73 5.89
CA LEU A 60 14.39 20.38 6.44
C LEU A 60 13.34 19.51 5.72
N TRP A 61 12.19 20.08 5.37
CA TRP A 61 11.16 19.38 4.62
C TRP A 61 11.59 19.05 3.19
N CYS A 62 12.22 20.00 2.48
CA CYS A 62 12.81 19.75 1.17
C CYS A 62 13.86 18.64 1.25
N GLN A 63 14.76 18.69 2.24
CA GLN A 63 15.77 17.67 2.43
C GLN A 63 15.15 16.29 2.71
N PHE A 64 14.09 16.22 3.51
CA PHE A 64 13.35 14.99 3.74
C PHE A 64 12.75 14.44 2.44
N ILE A 65 12.08 15.28 1.64
CA ILE A 65 11.50 14.87 0.35
C ILE A 65 12.60 14.41 -0.62
N GLU A 66 13.71 15.12 -0.74
CA GLU A 66 14.82 14.73 -1.60
C GLU A 66 15.42 13.38 -1.18
N THR A 67 15.51 13.16 0.14
CA THR A 67 16.12 11.94 0.69
C THR A 67 15.21 10.73 0.57
N PHE A 68 13.91 10.89 0.83
CA PHE A 68 12.97 9.77 0.93
C PHE A 68 11.96 9.70 -0.22
N GLY A 69 11.51 10.85 -0.73
CA GLY A 69 10.50 10.93 -1.79
C GLY A 69 11.06 10.73 -3.21
N LEU A 70 12.34 11.01 -3.44
CA LEU A 70 12.98 10.94 -4.78
C LEU A 70 14.01 9.81 -4.91
N HIS A 71 14.14 8.94 -3.91
CA HIS A 71 15.13 7.88 -3.96
C HIS A 71 14.63 6.70 -4.82
N GLU A 72 15.17 6.56 -6.04
CA GLU A 72 14.75 5.58 -7.05
C GLU A 72 14.70 4.14 -6.50
N ILE A 73 15.66 3.76 -5.65
CA ILE A 73 15.69 2.43 -5.04
C ILE A 73 14.54 2.25 -4.05
N THR A 74 14.25 3.27 -3.23
CA THR A 74 13.15 3.21 -2.25
C THR A 74 11.82 3.12 -2.99
N ALA A 75 11.65 3.94 -4.03
CA ALA A 75 10.49 3.88 -4.91
C ALA A 75 10.36 2.51 -5.58
N THR A 76 11.45 1.91 -6.06
CA THR A 76 11.45 0.59 -6.69
C THR A 76 11.10 -0.53 -5.70
N VAL A 77 11.71 -0.52 -4.52
CA VAL A 77 11.44 -1.51 -3.46
C VAL A 77 9.99 -1.42 -3.01
N LEU A 78 9.52 -0.20 -2.73
CA LEU A 78 8.13 0.04 -2.38
C LEU A 78 7.20 -0.40 -3.52
N ALA A 79 7.47 -0.04 -4.78
CA ALA A 79 6.65 -0.44 -5.92
C ALA A 79 6.53 -1.97 -6.06
N LYS A 80 7.61 -2.72 -5.79
CA LYS A 80 7.58 -4.18 -5.76
C LYS A 80 6.71 -4.72 -4.63
N ASP A 81 6.86 -4.18 -3.42
CA ASP A 81 6.06 -4.57 -2.26
C ASP A 81 4.56 -4.25 -2.46
N TYR A 82 4.24 -3.06 -2.99
CA TYR A 82 2.89 -2.67 -3.39
C TYR A 82 2.31 -3.62 -4.44
N HIS A 83 3.09 -3.90 -5.49
CA HIS A 83 2.66 -4.81 -6.54
C HIS A 83 2.31 -6.20 -5.98
N PHE A 84 3.16 -6.75 -5.11
CA PHE A 84 2.91 -8.03 -4.45
C PHE A 84 1.61 -8.01 -3.63
N LYS A 85 1.39 -6.96 -2.83
CA LYS A 85 0.16 -6.77 -2.05
C LYS A 85 -1.09 -6.68 -2.92
N ARG A 86 -1.02 -5.98 -4.05
CA ARG A 86 -2.12 -5.88 -5.02
C ARG A 86 -2.43 -7.22 -5.68
N VAL A 87 -1.40 -7.96 -6.10
CA VAL A 87 -1.59 -9.32 -6.67
C VAL A 87 -2.19 -10.25 -5.62
N LYS A 88 -1.76 -10.15 -4.37
CA LYS A 88 -2.35 -10.90 -3.25
C LYS A 88 -3.83 -10.54 -3.07
N ARG A 89 -4.18 -9.25 -3.03
CA ARG A 89 -5.59 -8.80 -2.96
C ARG A 89 -6.43 -9.35 -4.11
N LEU A 90 -5.90 -9.31 -5.33
CA LEU A 90 -6.59 -9.88 -6.50
C LEU A 90 -6.82 -11.39 -6.34
N SER A 91 -5.82 -12.12 -5.86
CA SER A 91 -5.91 -13.57 -5.66
C SER A 91 -6.89 -13.97 -4.54
N GLU A 92 -7.16 -13.08 -3.58
CA GLU A 92 -8.19 -13.30 -2.56
C GLU A 92 -9.60 -13.41 -3.16
N CYS A 93 -9.80 -12.90 -4.38
CA CYS A 93 -11.04 -12.96 -5.14
C CYS A 93 -11.02 -14.00 -6.27
N PHE A 94 -10.07 -14.92 -6.23
CA PHE A 94 -9.96 -16.01 -7.21
C PHE A 94 -10.52 -17.31 -6.65
N PHE A 95 -11.54 -17.82 -7.33
CA PHE A 95 -12.27 -19.02 -6.94
C PHE A 95 -12.17 -20.08 -8.01
N LEU A 96 -12.23 -21.33 -7.58
CA LEU A 96 -12.29 -22.48 -8.44
C LEU A 96 -13.70 -23.05 -8.40
N ARG A 97 -14.23 -23.39 -9.57
CA ARG A 97 -15.46 -24.15 -9.72
C ARG A 97 -15.17 -25.47 -10.42
N GLU A 98 -15.51 -26.57 -9.76
CA GLU A 98 -15.45 -27.88 -10.40
C GLU A 98 -16.79 -28.16 -11.12
N THR A 99 -16.69 -28.48 -12.42
CA THR A 99 -17.85 -28.70 -13.29
C THR A 99 -17.65 -29.98 -14.11
N SER A 100 -18.72 -30.72 -14.39
CA SER A 100 -18.64 -31.88 -15.30
C SER A 100 -18.48 -31.42 -16.74
N ARG A 101 -17.68 -32.14 -17.55
CA ARG A 101 -17.56 -31.87 -18.99
C ARG A 101 -18.89 -31.89 -19.75
N ILE A 102 -19.89 -32.60 -19.25
CA ILE A 102 -21.23 -32.64 -19.86
C ILE A 102 -21.86 -31.23 -19.88
N ASN A 103 -21.53 -30.38 -18.91
CA ASN A 103 -22.08 -29.03 -18.81
C ASN A 103 -21.45 -28.02 -19.77
N LEU A 104 -20.39 -28.38 -20.52
CA LEU A 104 -19.77 -27.50 -21.54
C LEU A 104 -20.76 -27.04 -22.61
N LEU A 105 -21.83 -27.79 -22.82
CA LEU A 105 -22.85 -27.54 -23.84
C LEU A 105 -24.01 -26.67 -23.31
N ILE A 106 -24.03 -26.37 -22.01
CA ILE A 106 -25.11 -25.63 -21.35
C ILE A 106 -24.69 -24.17 -21.21
N ASN A 107 -25.57 -23.24 -21.57
CA ASN A 107 -25.34 -21.82 -21.30
C ASN A 107 -25.65 -21.54 -19.81
N GLU A 108 -24.61 -21.35 -19.01
CA GLU A 108 -24.69 -21.17 -17.56
C GLU A 108 -24.55 -19.69 -17.14
N SER A 109 -24.84 -18.72 -18.02
CA SER A 109 -24.62 -17.29 -17.72
C SER A 109 -25.29 -16.82 -16.42
N ASP A 110 -26.46 -17.34 -16.08
CA ASP A 110 -27.18 -16.98 -14.85
C ASP A 110 -26.51 -17.54 -13.58
N ILE A 111 -25.82 -18.68 -13.69
CA ILE A 111 -25.12 -19.32 -12.58
C ILE A 111 -23.97 -18.42 -12.12
N TYR A 112 -23.24 -17.78 -13.03
CA TYR A 112 -22.15 -16.90 -12.66
C TYR A 112 -22.64 -15.71 -11.82
N ASN A 113 -23.76 -15.09 -12.17
CA ASN A 113 -24.33 -14.00 -11.37
C ASN A 113 -24.66 -14.48 -9.94
N GLU A 114 -25.26 -15.66 -9.80
CA GLU A 114 -25.55 -16.25 -8.50
C GLU A 114 -24.27 -16.54 -7.69
N LEU A 115 -23.23 -17.09 -8.32
CA LEU A 115 -21.95 -17.36 -7.68
C LEU A 115 -21.26 -16.07 -7.22
N HIS A 116 -21.30 -15.01 -8.03
CA HIS A 116 -20.80 -13.70 -7.67
C HIS A 116 -21.51 -13.16 -6.42
N ASP A 117 -22.84 -13.28 -6.36
CA ASP A 117 -23.63 -12.83 -5.21
C ASP A 117 -23.33 -13.67 -3.95
N ILE A 118 -23.17 -14.99 -4.09
CA ILE A 118 -22.77 -15.87 -2.98
C ILE A 118 -21.41 -15.44 -2.42
N VAL A 119 -20.43 -15.19 -3.29
CA VAL A 119 -19.09 -14.76 -2.88
C VAL A 119 -19.14 -13.40 -2.20
N ARG A 120 -19.80 -12.40 -2.78
CA ARG A 120 -19.89 -11.05 -2.21
C ARG A 120 -20.55 -11.03 -0.83
N ASN A 121 -21.56 -11.87 -0.63
CA ASN A 121 -22.28 -11.97 0.63
C ASN A 121 -21.65 -12.96 1.62
N SER A 122 -20.51 -13.56 1.28
CA SER A 122 -19.86 -14.54 2.14
C SER A 122 -19.18 -13.90 3.35
N LEU A 123 -19.08 -14.68 4.43
CA LEU A 123 -18.30 -14.29 5.63
C LEU A 123 -16.80 -14.13 5.33
N TYR A 124 -16.29 -14.84 4.32
CA TYR A 124 -14.90 -14.71 3.88
C TYR A 124 -14.66 -13.31 3.31
N TYR A 125 -15.52 -12.88 2.37
CA TYR A 125 -15.36 -11.60 1.66
C TYR A 125 -15.50 -10.40 2.60
N SER A 126 -16.50 -10.42 3.48
CA SER A 126 -16.71 -9.38 4.51
C SER A 126 -15.59 -9.29 5.56
N ARG A 127 -14.72 -10.32 5.66
CA ARG A 127 -13.59 -10.37 6.60
C ARG A 127 -12.23 -10.25 5.93
N LEU A 128 -12.18 -9.89 4.66
CA LEU A 128 -10.90 -9.64 3.99
C LEU A 128 -10.15 -8.53 4.77
N PRO A 129 -8.88 -8.76 5.15
CA PRO A 129 -8.11 -7.77 5.91
C PRO A 129 -7.92 -6.51 5.07
N HIS A 130 -7.68 -5.34 5.66
CA HIS A 130 -7.27 -4.16 4.89
C HIS A 130 -5.82 -4.29 4.42
N LEU A 131 -5.47 -3.71 3.27
CA LEU A 131 -4.07 -3.62 2.86
C LEU A 131 -3.34 -2.65 3.80
N PRO A 132 -2.06 -2.91 4.17
CA PRO A 132 -1.29 -1.99 5.00
C PRO A 132 -1.17 -0.60 4.38
N ILE A 133 -1.19 -0.56 3.04
CA ILE A 133 -1.23 0.65 2.25
C ILE A 133 -2.13 0.35 1.05
N GLU A 134 -3.20 1.12 0.92
CA GLU A 134 -4.20 0.96 -0.13
C GLU A 134 -4.21 2.19 -1.05
N CYS A 135 -4.23 1.94 -2.35
CA CYS A 135 -4.62 2.93 -3.34
C CYS A 135 -5.97 2.49 -3.88
N ILE A 136 -7.05 3.05 -3.33
CA ILE A 136 -8.44 2.66 -3.67
C ILE A 136 -8.67 2.61 -5.19
N GLU A 137 -8.12 3.57 -5.94
CA GLU A 137 -8.23 3.64 -7.40
C GLU A 137 -7.57 2.47 -8.13
N LEU A 138 -6.47 1.92 -7.59
CA LEU A 138 -5.69 0.86 -8.24
C LEU A 138 -5.94 -0.54 -7.66
N ASP A 139 -6.22 -0.63 -6.36
CA ASP A 139 -6.38 -1.88 -5.63
C ASP A 139 -7.85 -2.34 -5.57
N GLY A 140 -8.78 -1.43 -5.84
CA GLY A 140 -10.23 -1.66 -5.74
C GLY A 140 -10.72 -1.67 -4.30
N ILE A 141 -12.02 -1.44 -4.14
CA ILE A 141 -12.73 -1.69 -2.88
C ILE A 141 -13.42 -3.06 -2.96
N PRO A 142 -13.77 -3.69 -1.83
CA PRO A 142 -14.48 -4.97 -1.87
C PRO A 142 -15.70 -4.96 -2.82
N ASP A 143 -16.46 -3.88 -2.91
CA ASP A 143 -17.63 -3.84 -3.79
C ASP A 143 -17.27 -3.86 -5.29
N THR A 144 -16.13 -3.30 -5.67
CA THR A 144 -15.68 -3.14 -7.06
C THR A 144 -14.62 -4.14 -7.48
N LEU A 145 -14.05 -4.91 -6.54
CA LEU A 145 -12.99 -5.86 -6.82
C LEU A 145 -13.55 -7.03 -7.67
N PRO A 146 -12.91 -7.36 -8.80
CA PRO A 146 -13.39 -8.42 -9.67
C PRO A 146 -13.28 -9.77 -8.96
N ILE A 147 -14.37 -10.53 -8.99
CA ILE A 147 -14.39 -11.93 -8.60
C ILE A 147 -14.08 -12.75 -9.86
N LEU A 148 -13.04 -13.57 -9.78
CA LEU A 148 -12.57 -14.41 -10.87
C LEU A 148 -12.92 -15.85 -10.53
N ILE A 149 -13.59 -16.55 -11.44
CA ILE A 149 -13.97 -17.95 -11.27
C ILE A 149 -13.30 -18.75 -12.38
N GLU A 150 -12.37 -19.62 -12.01
CA GLU A 150 -11.74 -20.58 -12.91
C GLU A 150 -12.49 -21.91 -12.85
N GLU A 151 -12.90 -22.41 -14.01
CA GLU A 151 -13.60 -23.69 -14.10
C GLU A 151 -12.66 -24.84 -14.41
N ILE A 152 -12.70 -25.87 -13.57
CA ILE A 152 -12.02 -27.14 -13.81
C ILE A 152 -13.03 -28.19 -14.23
N TYR A 153 -12.81 -28.76 -15.40
CA TYR A 153 -13.69 -29.75 -15.99
C TYR A 153 -13.21 -31.19 -15.75
N SER A 154 -13.92 -31.92 -14.90
CA SER A 154 -13.63 -33.32 -14.62
C SER A 154 -14.25 -34.25 -15.69
N PRO A 155 -13.54 -35.33 -16.07
CA PRO A 155 -14.04 -36.30 -17.06
C PRO A 155 -15.16 -37.20 -16.54
N THR A 156 -15.42 -37.20 -15.23
CA THR A 156 -16.35 -38.13 -14.59
C THR A 156 -17.80 -37.69 -14.81
N GLU A 157 -18.67 -38.61 -15.23
CA GLU A 157 -20.13 -38.44 -15.33
C GLU A 157 -20.82 -38.36 -13.95
N GLN A 158 -20.18 -37.77 -12.94
CA GLN A 158 -20.83 -37.54 -11.68
C GLN A 158 -21.83 -36.39 -11.88
N GLN A 159 -23.11 -36.73 -11.84
CA GLN A 159 -24.23 -35.79 -11.66
C GLN A 159 -24.16 -35.17 -10.25
N SER A 160 -23.04 -34.55 -9.89
CA SER A 160 -23.02 -33.67 -8.72
C SER A 160 -23.70 -32.38 -9.15
N THR A 161 -24.97 -32.24 -8.78
CA THR A 161 -25.76 -31.01 -8.97
C THR A 161 -25.21 -29.83 -8.16
N THR A 162 -24.22 -30.05 -7.31
CA THR A 162 -23.62 -29.04 -6.43
C THR A 162 -22.26 -28.64 -6.98
N SER A 163 -22.20 -27.50 -7.67
CA SER A 163 -20.93 -26.84 -7.96
C SER A 163 -20.29 -26.40 -6.65
N ILE A 164 -19.15 -26.98 -6.29
CA ILE A 164 -18.39 -26.57 -5.12
C ILE A 164 -17.50 -25.40 -5.55
N LEU A 165 -17.75 -24.22 -5.00
CA LEU A 165 -16.79 -23.12 -5.05
C LEU A 165 -15.73 -23.34 -3.97
N SER A 166 -14.48 -23.45 -4.40
CA SER A 166 -13.35 -23.51 -3.47
C SER A 166 -12.44 -22.30 -3.71
N LEU A 167 -11.83 -21.81 -2.64
CA LEU A 167 -10.86 -20.74 -2.73
C LEU A 167 -9.58 -21.31 -3.36
N ASN A 168 -9.11 -20.75 -4.48
CA ASN A 168 -7.90 -21.26 -5.11
C ASN A 168 -6.65 -20.72 -4.39
N ILE A 169 -6.23 -21.40 -3.33
CA ILE A 169 -5.04 -21.03 -2.56
C ILE A 169 -3.75 -21.38 -3.31
N PHE A 170 -3.79 -22.17 -4.40
CA PHE A 170 -2.57 -22.57 -5.10
C PHE A 170 -1.92 -21.45 -5.91
N LEU A 171 -2.67 -20.42 -6.31
CA LEU A 171 -2.11 -19.19 -6.89
C LEU A 171 -1.37 -18.31 -5.86
N LEU A 172 -1.40 -18.63 -4.56
CA LEU A 172 -0.70 -17.91 -3.51
C LEU A 172 0.70 -18.47 -3.19
N ARG A 173 1.22 -19.45 -3.95
CA ARG A 173 2.62 -19.88 -3.86
C ARG A 173 3.51 -18.95 -4.70
N PHE A 174 3.66 -17.70 -4.25
CA PHE A 174 4.72 -16.80 -4.67
C PHE A 174 5.80 -16.73 -3.59
#